data_AF-A0AAV7ITP3-F1
#
_entry.id   AF-A0AAV7ITP3-F1
#
_cell.length_a   1.000
_cell.length_b   1.000
_cell.length_c   1.000
_cell.angle_alpha   90.00
_cell.angle_beta   90.00
_cell.angle_gamma   90.00
#
_symmetry.space_group_name_H-M   'P 1'
#
loop_
_entity.id
_entity.type
_entity.pdbx_description
1 polymer ?
#
loop_
_entity_poly.entity_id
_entity_poly.type
_entity_poly.pdbx_seq_one_letter_code
_entity_poly.pdbx_strand_id
1 'polypeptide(L)' 'MTGRGKGGKGLGKGGAKRHRKVLRDNIQRETRGVLKVFLENVIRDAVTYTEHAKRKTVTAMDVVYALKRQGRTLYGFGG' A
#
# COMPACT_ATOMS: atom_id res chain seq x y z
N MET A 1 -12.69 -9.47 -62.67
CA MET A 1 -12.45 -10.28 -61.45
C MET A 1 -10.97 -10.22 -61.09
N THR A 2 -10.59 -9.36 -60.14
CA THR A 2 -9.28 -9.34 -59.45
C THR A 2 -9.53 -8.61 -58.13
N GLY A 3 -9.60 -9.30 -56.99
CA GLY A 3 -8.42 -9.54 -56.16
C GLY A 3 -8.60 -8.79 -54.83
N ARG A 4 -9.37 -9.38 -53.91
CA ARG A 4 -9.67 -8.88 -52.56
C ARG A 4 -8.37 -8.77 -51.75
N GLY A 5 -7.85 -7.54 -51.58
CA GLY A 5 -6.67 -7.25 -50.77
C GLY A 5 -6.87 -7.64 -49.30
N LYS A 6 -5.92 -8.39 -48.75
CA LYS A 6 -5.96 -8.95 -47.40
C LYS A 6 -6.02 -7.86 -46.32
N GLY A 7 -6.82 -8.14 -45.29
CA GLY A 7 -7.22 -7.22 -44.24
C GLY A 7 -6.08 -6.51 -43.52
N GLY A 8 -6.37 -5.26 -43.16
CA GLY A 8 -5.52 -4.46 -42.29
C GLY A 8 -5.17 -5.22 -41.03
N LYS A 9 -3.88 -5.26 -40.72
CA LYS A 9 -3.30 -5.87 -39.54
C LYS A 9 -3.96 -5.23 -38.31
N GLY A 10 -4.89 -5.95 -37.69
CA GLY A 10 -5.54 -5.52 -36.46
C GLY A 10 -4.46 -5.27 -35.39
N LEU A 11 -4.28 -4.01 -35.02
CA LEU A 11 -3.45 -3.60 -33.88
C LEU A 11 -4.15 -4.01 -32.60
N GLY A 12 -4.09 -5.29 -32.27
CA GLY A 12 -4.67 -5.82 -31.07
C GLY A 12 -3.94 -7.08 -30.66
N LYS A 13 -3.19 -6.95 -29.54
CA LYS A 13 -2.76 -7.99 -28.58
C LYS A 13 -1.24 -7.97 -28.38
N GLY A 14 -0.82 -7.37 -27.27
CA GLY A 14 0.52 -7.54 -26.70
C GLY A 14 1.11 -6.27 -26.07
N GLY A 15 1.08 -6.20 -24.73
CA GLY A 15 2.22 -5.73 -23.94
C GLY A 15 2.68 -4.27 -23.99
N ALA A 16 2.16 -3.41 -24.86
CA ALA A 16 2.52 -1.98 -24.86
C ALA A 16 1.85 -1.28 -23.67
N LYS A 17 2.47 -1.38 -22.47
CA LYS A 17 2.12 -0.53 -21.35
C LYS A 17 2.40 0.91 -21.78
N ARG A 18 1.33 1.67 -22.10
CA ARG A 18 1.43 3.12 -22.34
C ARG A 18 2.22 3.75 -21.20
N HIS A 19 3.13 4.68 -21.48
CA HIS A 19 4.04 5.29 -20.49
C HIS A 19 3.38 5.65 -19.15
N ARG A 20 2.14 6.17 -19.20
CA ARG A 20 1.31 6.48 -18.01
C ARG A 20 1.06 5.29 -17.07
N LYS A 21 0.86 4.08 -17.60
CA LYS A 21 0.62 2.87 -16.79
C LYS A 21 1.89 2.41 -16.08
N VAL A 22 3.04 2.45 -16.76
CA VAL A 22 4.32 2.06 -16.14
C VAL A 22 4.65 3.00 -14.97
N LEU A 23 4.49 4.31 -15.16
CA LEU A 23 4.71 5.30 -14.11
C LEU A 23 3.78 5.09 -12.90
N ARG A 24 2.47 4.88 -13.15
CA ARG A 24 1.50 4.59 -12.08
C ARG A 24 1.82 3.29 -11.34
N ASP A 25 2.09 2.21 -12.07
CA ASP A 25 2.42 0.90 -11.50
C ASP A 25 3.67 1.00 -10.61
N ASN A 26 4.70 1.73 -11.06
CA ASN A 26 5.93 1.94 -10.31
C ASN A 26 5.69 2.74 -9.02
N ILE A 27 4.96 3.87 -9.09
CA ILE A 27 4.61 4.66 -7.89
C ILE A 27 3.80 3.80 -6.91
N GLN A 28 2.77 3.10 -7.38
CA GLN A 28 1.95 2.25 -6.52
C GLN A 28 2.77 1.14 -5.86
N ARG A 29 3.70 0.53 -6.59
CA ARG A 29 4.60 -0.50 -6.04
C ARG A 29 5.50 0.08 -4.95
N GLU A 30 6.11 1.23 -5.21
CA GLU A 30 7.03 1.87 -4.27
C GLU A 30 6.30 2.31 -3.00
N THR A 31 5.15 2.97 -3.15
CA THR A 31 4.31 3.39 -2.01
C THR A 31 3.86 2.20 -1.17
N ARG A 32 3.56 1.04 -1.78
CA ARG A 32 3.24 -0.19 -1.04
C ARG A 32 4.42 -0.68 -0.21
N GLY A 33 5.64 -0.59 -0.73
CA GLY A 33 6.86 -0.93 0.01
C GLY A 33 7.03 -0.08 1.25
N VAL A 34 6.93 1.25 1.09
CA VAL A 34 7.02 2.21 2.21
C VAL A 34 5.90 1.99 3.24
N LEU A 35 4.66 1.78 2.78
CA LEU A 35 3.52 1.52 3.67
C LEU A 35 3.72 0.26 4.50
N LYS A 36 4.27 -0.81 3.91
CA LYS A 36 4.55 -2.06 4.62
C LYS A 36 5.53 -1.84 5.77
N VAL A 37 6.67 -1.19 5.50
CA VAL A 37 7.69 -0.91 6.52
C VAL A 37 7.13 -0.01 7.62
N PHE A 38 6.32 0.99 7.26
CA PHE A 38 5.66 1.86 8.22
C PHE A 38 4.75 1.08 9.18
N LEU A 39 3.87 0.22 8.64
CA LEU A 39 2.94 -0.57 9.44
C LEU A 39 3.66 -1.60 10.31
N GLU A 40 4.71 -2.26 9.80
CA GLU A 40 5.51 -3.20 10.59
C GLU A 40 6.10 -2.57 11.85
N ASN A 41 6.61 -1.32 11.74
CA ASN A 41 7.17 -0.62 12.88
C ASN A 41 6.11 -0.19 13.90
N VAL A 42 4.98 0.36 13.44
CA VAL A 42 3.89 0.78 14.32
C VAL A 42 3.24 -0.41 15.03
N ILE A 43 2.99 -1.51 14.30
CA ILE A 43 2.37 -2.71 14.87
C ILE A 43 3.29 -3.37 15.89
N ARG A 44 4.60 -3.41 15.63
CA ARG A 44 5.58 -3.96 16.60
C ARG A 44 5.48 -3.24 17.95
N ASP A 45 5.52 -1.90 17.93
CA ASP A 45 5.42 -1.09 19.14
C ASP A 45 4.03 -1.24 19.82
N ALA A 46 2.95 -1.25 19.04
CA ALA A 46 1.58 -1.38 19.56
C ALA A 46 1.34 -2.75 20.23
N VAL A 47 1.87 -3.83 19.64
CA VAL A 47 1.81 -5.17 20.24
C VAL A 47 2.61 -5.22 21.54
N THR A 48 3.79 -4.59 21.59
CA THR A 48 4.56 -4.49 22.84
C THR A 48 3.78 -3.80 23.96
N TYR A 49 3.05 -2.72 23.68
CA TYR A 49 2.18 -2.08 24.68
C TYR A 49 1.02 -2.98 25.13
N THR A 50 0.43 -3.73 24.20
CA THR A 50 -0.65 -4.68 24.47
C THR A 50 -0.18 -5.81 25.40
N GLU A 51 0.97 -6.39 25.10
CA GLU A 51 1.60 -7.45 25.88
C GLU A 51 2.02 -6.96 27.27
N HIS A 52 2.60 -5.76 27.37
CA HIS A 52 2.95 -5.14 28.64
C HIS A 52 1.73 -4.97 29.56
N ALA A 53 0.57 -4.65 28.98
CA ALA A 53 -0.68 -4.56 29.70
C ALA A 53 -1.37 -5.91 29.95
N LYS A 54 -0.73 -7.06 29.60
CA LYS A 54 -1.28 -8.42 29.71
C LYS A 54 -2.63 -8.61 29.00
N ARG A 55 -2.89 -7.81 27.95
CA ARG A 55 -4.09 -7.90 27.12
C ARG A 55 -3.82 -8.79 25.91
N LYS A 56 -4.88 -9.42 25.38
CA LYS A 56 -4.83 -10.16 24.11
C LYS A 56 -5.36 -9.34 22.91
N THR A 57 -5.92 -8.17 23.19
CA THR A 57 -6.56 -7.29 22.20
C THR A 57 -5.83 -5.97 22.16
N VAL A 58 -5.34 -5.61 20.97
CA VAL A 58 -4.76 -4.30 20.68
C VAL A 58 -5.89 -3.26 20.72
N THR A 59 -5.70 -2.21 21.50
CA THR A 59 -6.63 -1.09 21.60
C THR A 59 -6.17 0.07 20.71
N ALA A 60 -7.07 1.01 20.44
CA ALA A 60 -6.71 2.25 19.74
C ALA A 60 -5.59 3.02 20.48
N MET A 61 -5.60 2.99 21.81
CA MET A 61 -4.59 3.65 22.63
C MET A 61 -3.19 3.06 22.47
N ASP A 62 -3.06 1.74 22.29
CA ASP A 62 -1.76 1.11 22.04
C ASP A 62 -1.12 1.64 20.73
N VAL A 63 -1.95 1.85 19.70
CA VAL A 63 -1.53 2.43 18.42
C VAL A 63 -1.19 3.92 18.58
N VAL A 64 -2.02 4.68 19.30
CA VAL A 64 -1.76 6.11 19.57
C VAL A 64 -0.44 6.29 20.31
N TYR A 65 -0.14 5.44 21.30
CA TYR A 65 1.13 5.48 22.02
C TYR A 65 2.32 5.06 21.16
N ALA A 66 2.19 4.01 20.35
CA ALA A 66 3.21 3.62 19.37
C ALA A 66 3.55 4.78 18.41
N LEU A 67 2.53 5.46 17.88
CA LEU A 67 2.70 6.60 16.99
C LEU A 67 3.32 7.80 17.69
N LYS A 68 2.90 8.10 18.93
CA LYS A 68 3.48 9.18 19.74
C LYS A 68 4.97 8.96 20.01
N ARG A 69 5.39 7.71 20.28
CA ARG A 69 6.80 7.34 20.44
C ARG A 69 7.65 7.63 19.21
N GLN A 70 7.07 7.50 18.02
CA GLN A 70 7.72 7.79 16.73
C GLN A 70 7.59 9.26 16.28
N GLY A 71 7.05 10.15 17.12
CA GLY A 71 6.86 11.56 16.80
C GLY A 71 5.69 11.83 15.83
N ARG A 72 4.76 10.88 15.67
CA ARG A 72 3.63 10.94 14.73
C ARG A 72 2.29 11.00 15.46
N THR A 73 2.12 11.96 16.36
CA THR A 73 0.93 12.08 17.21
C THR A 73 -0.37 12.12 16.39
N LEU A 74 -1.32 11.25 16.76
CA LEU A 74 -2.65 11.14 16.15
C LEU A 74 -3.72 11.49 17.19
N TYR A 75 -4.64 12.39 16.82
CA TYR A 75 -5.72 12.89 17.68
C TYR A 75 -7.06 12.21 17.39
N GLY A 76 -7.97 12.21 18.37
CA GLY A 76 -9.36 11.74 18.19
C GLY A 76 -9.66 10.29 18.63
N PHE A 77 -8.73 9.64 19.34
CA PHE A 77 -8.82 8.21 19.68
C PHE A 77 -8.80 7.89 21.19
N GLY A 78 -9.01 8.89 22.06
CA GLY A 78 -8.94 8.74 23.53
C GLY A 78 -10.27 8.42 24.22
N GLY A 79 -11.19 7.75 23.52
CA GLY A 79 -12.52 7.39 24.03
C GLY A 79 -12.56 6.12 24.86
#